data_AF-A0A970IJB8-F1
#
_entry.id   AF-A0A970IJB8-F1
#
_cell.length_a   1.000
_cell.length_b   1.000
_cell.length_c   1.000
_cell.angle_alpha   90.00
_cell.angle_beta   90.00
_cell.angle_gamma   90.00
#
_symmetry.space_group_name_H-M   'P 1'
#
loop_
_entity.id
_entity.type
_entity.pdbx_description
1 polymer ?
#
loop_
_entity_poly.entity_id
_entity_poly.type
_entity_poly.pdbx_seq_one_letter_code
_entity_poly.pdbx_strand_id
1 'polypeptide(L)' 'AAIGAREVRLSYVPGNTAAQTLYAGCGFEPTGEVEGGEIVMRRAIGQHPEPTGEIQG' A
#
# COMPACT_ATOMS: atom_id res chain seq x y z
N ALA A 1 -5.31 16.80 15.40
CA ALA A 1 -4.28 15.99 14.73
C ALA A 1 -4.93 15.30 13.54
N ALA A 2 -4.40 15.46 12.32
CA ALA A 2 -4.86 14.64 11.19
C ALA A 2 -4.35 13.22 11.40
N ILE A 3 -5.25 12.24 11.51
CA ILE A 3 -4.87 10.84 11.59
C ILE A 3 -4.58 10.38 10.16
N GLY A 4 -3.32 10.49 9.74
CA GLY A 4 -2.87 9.96 8.45
C GLY A 4 -2.98 8.44 8.40
N ALA A 5 -3.36 7.89 7.24
CA ALA A 5 -3.35 6.45 7.00
C ALA A 5 -1.93 5.88 7.20
N ARG A 6 -1.84 4.68 7.78
CA ARG A 6 -0.57 3.99 8.05
C ARG A 6 -0.24 2.92 7.02
N GLU A 7 -1.25 2.45 6.29
CA GLU A 7 -1.09 1.47 5.22
C GLU A 7 -2.12 1.68 4.12
N VAL A 8 -1.81 1.14 2.94
CA VAL A 8 -2.74 0.93 1.84
C VAL A 8 -2.98 -0.56 1.71
N ARG A 9 -4.24 -0.96 1.52
CA ARG A 9 -4.65 -2.34 1.25
C ARG A 9 -5.35 -2.42 -0.10
N LEU A 10 -5.14 -3.51 -0.81
CA LEU A 10 -5.80 -3.85 -2.07
C LEU A 10 -5.89 -5.38 -2.19
N SER A 11 -6.62 -5.86 -3.19
CA SER A 11 -6.78 -7.30 -3.43
C SER A 11 -6.73 -7.63 -4.92
N TYR A 12 -6.49 -8.91 -5.24
CA TYR A 12 -6.57 -9.44 -6.61
C TYR A 12 -7.12 -10.86 -6.63
N VAL A 13 -7.79 -11.22 -7.73
CA VAL A 13 -8.30 -12.58 -7.94
C VAL A 13 -7.17 -13.62 -8.05
N PRO A 14 -7.30 -14.83 -7.47
CA PRO A 14 -6.30 -15.88 -7.59
C PRO A 14 -5.95 -16.20 -9.04
N GLY A 15 -4.66 -16.40 -9.32
CA GLY A 15 -4.15 -16.66 -10.67
C GLY A 15 -3.88 -15.41 -11.52
N ASN A 16 -4.25 -14.21 -11.07
CA ASN A 16 -3.86 -12.96 -11.73
C ASN A 16 -2.41 -12.59 -11.42
N THR A 17 -1.48 -13.29 -12.07
CA THR A 17 -0.03 -13.12 -11.90
C THR A 17 0.46 -11.72 -12.29
N ALA A 18 -0.21 -11.07 -13.24
CA ALA A 18 0.10 -9.70 -13.66
C ALA A 18 -0.16 -8.69 -12.54
N ALA A 19 -1.33 -8.75 -11.91
CA ALA A 19 -1.67 -7.90 -10.77
C ALA A 19 -0.73 -8.16 -9.59
N GLN A 20 -0.50 -9.44 -9.24
CA GLN A 20 0.43 -9.81 -8.18
C GLN A 20 1.82 -9.21 -8.39
N THR A 21 2.37 -9.34 -9.61
CA THR A 21 3.71 -8.85 -9.94
C THR A 21 3.78 -7.33 -9.89
N LEU A 22 2.75 -6.65 -10.41
CA LEU A 22 2.64 -5.20 -10.36
C LEU A 22 2.63 -4.69 -8.91
N TYR A 23 1.77 -5.26 -8.07
CA TYR A 23 1.62 -4.82 -6.69
C TYR A 23 2.87 -5.11 -5.87
N ALA A 24 3.48 -6.28 -6.04
CA ALA A 24 4.78 -6.60 -5.45
C ALA A 24 5.86 -5.60 -5.89
N GLY A 25 5.89 -5.22 -7.17
CA GLY A 25 6.80 -4.18 -7.69
C GLY A 25 6.56 -2.79 -7.09
N CYS A 26 5.34 -2.50 -6.65
CA CYS A 26 5.02 -1.29 -5.90
C CYS A 26 5.35 -1.38 -4.40
N GLY A 27 5.87 -2.51 -3.91
CA GLY A 27 6.19 -2.73 -2.51
C GLY A 27 5.01 -3.17 -1.64
N PHE A 28 3.97 -3.75 -2.25
CA PHE A 28 2.93 -4.45 -1.50
C PHE A 28 3.37 -5.89 -1.19
N GLU A 29 2.94 -6.39 -0.04
CA GLU A 29 3.22 -7.74 0.42
C GLU A 29 1.92 -8.50 0.72
N PRO A 30 1.86 -9.83 0.47
CA PRO A 30 0.70 -10.63 0.85
C PRO A 30 0.44 -10.59 2.36
N THR A 31 -0.82 -10.47 2.74
CA THR A 31 -1.23 -10.47 4.16
C THR A 31 -1.51 -11.86 4.71
N GLY A 32 -1.76 -12.83 3.82
CA GLY A 32 -2.32 -14.14 4.16
C GLY A 32 -3.86 -14.16 4.22
N GLU A 33 -4.51 -13.00 4.12
CA GLU A 33 -5.97 -12.87 4.14
C GLU A 33 -6.57 -13.04 2.72
N VAL A 34 -7.80 -13.55 2.71
CA VAL A 34 -8.63 -13.64 1.50
C VAL A 34 -9.97 -12.97 1.79
N GLU A 35 -10.35 -11.99 0.97
CA GLU A 35 -11.59 -11.24 1.12
C GLU A 35 -12.39 -11.33 -0.19
N GLY A 36 -13.65 -11.82 -0.11
CA GLY A 36 -14.46 -12.01 -1.32
C GLY A 36 -13.87 -13.01 -2.33
N GLY A 37 -12.93 -13.87 -1.91
CA GLY A 37 -12.20 -14.78 -2.80
C GLY A 37 -10.94 -14.18 -3.43
N GLU A 38 -10.60 -12.92 -3.12
CA GLU A 38 -9.40 -12.25 -3.60
C GLU A 38 -8.28 -12.24 -2.54
N ILE A 39 -7.03 -12.32 -2.99
CA ILE A 39 -5.84 -12.29 -2.14
C ILE A 39 -5.54 -10.84 -1.75
N VAL A 40 -5.50 -10.55 -0.45
CA VAL A 40 -5.25 -9.20 0.06
C VAL A 40 -3.75 -8.94 0.21
N MET A 41 -3.29 -7.80 -0.31
CA MET A 41 -1.93 -7.29 -0.11
C MET A 41 -1.95 -5.95 0.62
N ARG A 42 -0.87 -5.64 1.35
CA ARG A 42 -0.70 -4.37 2.07
C ARG A 42 0.63 -3.72 1.75
N ARG A 43 0.68 -2.39 1.85
CA ARG A 43 1.91 -1.61 1.82
C ARG A 43 1.87 -0.56 2.93
N ALA A 44 2.92 -0.51 3.74
CA ALA A 44 3.07 0.55 4.74
C ALA A 44 3.27 1.91 4.05
N ILE A 45 2.56 2.93 4.54
CA ILE A 45 2.81 4.32 4.16
C ILE A 45 3.90 4.82 5.12
N GLY A 46 5.13 4.89 4.63
CA GLY A 46 6.18 5.63 5.33
C GLY A 46 5.72 7.06 5.56
N GLN A 47 6.06 7.64 6.71
CA GLN A 47 5.84 9.08 6.87
C GLN A 47 6.67 9.78 5.80
N HIS A 48 6.02 10.47 4.88
CA HIS A 48 6.70 11.52 4.15
C HIS A 48 7.15 12.49 5.24
N PRO A 49 8.46 12.75 5.43
CA PRO A 49 8.85 13.85 6.29
C PRO A 49 8.11 15.07 5.74
N GLU A 50 7.27 15.71 6.54
CA GLU A 50 6.66 17.01 6.21
C GLU A 50 7.71 17.82 5.46
N PRO A 51 7.40 18.48 4.32
CA PRO A 51 8.37 19.33 3.64
C PRO A 51 8.88 20.35 4.66
N THR A 52 10.02 20.06 5.27
CA THR A 52 10.74 20.96 6.17
C THR A 52 11.50 21.87 5.24
N GLY A 53 10.75 22.76 4.63
CA GLY A 53 11.21 23.84 3.81
C GLY A 53 10.37 25.03 4.22
N GLU A 54 10.89 25.76 5.20
CA GLU A 54 10.49 27.14 5.43
C GLU A 54 10.45 27.85 4.08
N ILE A 55 9.29 28.33 3.66
CA ILE A 55 9.23 29.36 2.62
C ILE A 55 9.74 30.62 3.32
N GLN A 56 11.06 30.83 3.28
CA GLN A 56 11.65 32.10 3.66
C GLN A 56 11.49 33.06 2.46
N GLY A 57 10.98 34.26 2.78
CA GLY A 57 10.39 35.23 1.85
C GLY A 57 11.32 35.88 0.85
#